data_AF-A0AAE8QTC5-F1
#
_entry.id   AF-A0AAE8QTC5-F1
#
_cell.length_a   1.000
_cell.length_b   1.000
_cell.length_c   1.000
_cell.angle_alpha   90.00
_cell.angle_beta   90.00
_cell.angle_gamma   90.00
#
_symmetry.space_group_name_H-M   'P 1'
#
loop_
_entity.id
_entity.type
_entity.pdbx_description
1 polymer ?
#
loop_
_entity_poly.entity_id
_entity_poly.type
_entity_poly.pdbx_seq_one_letter_code
_entity_poly.pdbx_strand_id
1 'polypeptide(L)' 'MKKDPDTEKGRNVTISSVRHDEGSARQLDEILNDNPLYKPSHVLRGAILALYEMSQEQRLAIIMKAADKAKNH' A
#
# COMPACT_ATOMS: atom_id res chain seq x y z
N MET A 1 -27.79 5.47 -32.63
CA MET A 1 -26.34 5.22 -32.50
C MET A 1 -26.15 3.88 -31.81
N LYS A 2 -25.19 3.07 -32.28
CA LYS A 2 -25.01 1.67 -31.88
C LYS A 2 -24.64 1.57 -30.40
N LYS A 3 -25.24 0.60 -29.68
CA LYS A 3 -24.66 0.06 -28.45
C LYS A 3 -23.28 -0.48 -28.82
N ASP A 4 -22.22 0.06 -28.21
CA ASP A 4 -20.95 -0.65 -28.12
C ASP A 4 -21.11 -1.73 -27.04
N PRO A 5 -21.11 -3.02 -27.38
CA PRO A 5 -21.34 -4.09 -26.40
C PRO A 5 -20.05 -4.54 -25.69
N ASP A 6 -18.90 -3.90 -25.91
CA ASP A 6 -17.59 -4.45 -25.51
C ASP A 6 -16.72 -3.45 -24.71
N THR A 7 -17.20 -3.00 -23.55
CA THR A 7 -16.26 -2.58 -22.49
C THR A 7 -15.94 -3.75 -21.56
N GLU A 8 -15.51 -4.88 -22.12
CA GLU A 8 -14.87 -5.94 -21.34
C GLU A 8 -13.38 -5.65 -21.13
N LYS A 9 -13.06 -4.72 -20.20
CA LYS A 9 -11.77 -4.77 -19.49
C LYS A 9 -11.94 -4.37 -18.01
N GLY A 10 -12.74 -5.15 -17.28
CA GLY A 10 -12.69 -5.23 -15.82
C GLY A 10 -11.98 -6.50 -15.34
N ARG A 11 -10.85 -6.88 -15.93
CA ARG A 11 -10.10 -8.10 -15.54
C ARG A 11 -9.40 -7.89 -14.20
N ASN A 12 -9.76 -8.71 -13.20
CA ASN A 12 -9.16 -8.91 -11.87
C ASN A 12 -8.61 -7.65 -11.18
N VAL A 13 -9.45 -6.85 -10.53
CA VAL A 13 -8.97 -5.67 -9.80
C VAL A 13 -9.08 -5.93 -8.29
N THR A 14 -7.97 -6.27 -7.63
CA THR A 14 -7.92 -6.15 -6.16
C THR A 14 -7.91 -4.67 -5.81
N ILE A 15 -9.05 -4.17 -5.31
CA ILE A 15 -9.22 -2.82 -4.75
C ILE A 15 -9.36 -2.98 -3.23
N SER A 16 -8.47 -2.35 -2.47
CA SER A 16 -8.51 -2.32 -1.01
C SER A 16 -8.39 -0.89 -0.51
N SER A 17 -8.95 -0.60 0.66
CA SER A 17 -8.81 0.68 1.37
C SER A 17 -8.09 0.42 2.68
N VAL A 18 -7.06 1.23 2.96
CA VAL A 18 -6.25 1.13 4.17
C VAL A 18 -6.34 2.46 4.91
N ARG A 19 -6.57 2.40 6.23
CA ARG A 19 -6.51 3.59 7.09
C ARG A 19 -5.08 3.77 7.57
N HIS A 20 -4.60 5.00 7.45
CA HIS A 20 -3.30 5.42 7.92
C HIS A 20 -3.46 6.21 9.22
N ASP A 21 -2.64 5.91 10.23
CA ASP A 21 -2.39 6.85 11.32
C ASP A 21 -1.55 8.04 10.80
N GLU A 22 -1.49 9.15 11.56
CA GLU A 22 -0.74 10.35 11.17
C GLU A 22 0.72 10.07 10.81
N GLY A 23 1.37 9.17 11.56
CA GLY A 23 2.76 8.80 11.32
C GLY A 23 2.93 8.09 9.98
N SER A 24 2.08 7.10 9.70
CA SER A 24 2.11 6.34 8.44
C SER A 24 1.70 7.20 7.24
N ALA A 25 0.79 8.16 7.41
CA ALA A 25 0.39 9.11 6.38
C ALA A 25 1.56 10.03 6.02
N ARG A 26 2.26 10.57 7.04
CA ARG A 26 3.45 11.42 6.82
C ARG A 26 4.58 10.68 6.12
N GLN A 27 4.88 9.46 6.56
CA GLN A 27 5.92 8.63 5.94
C GLN A 27 5.60 8.29 4.47
N LEU A 28 4.32 8.02 4.16
CA LEU A 28 3.89 7.82 2.79
C LEU A 28 4.09 9.08 1.94
N ASP A 29 3.72 10.25 2.46
CA ASP A 29 3.90 11.53 1.76
C ASP A 29 5.38 11.84 1.49
N GLU A 30 6.25 11.63 2.48
CA GLU A 30 7.72 11.77 2.32
C GLU A 30 8.24 10.91 1.17
N ILE A 31 7.88 9.62 1.13
CA ILE A 31 8.31 8.69 0.07
C ILE A 31 7.77 9.13 -1.30
N LEU A 32 6.53 9.62 -1.38
CA LEU A 32 5.95 10.09 -2.64
C LEU A 32 6.64 11.36 -3.15
N ASN A 33 7.12 12.22 -2.25
CA ASN A 33 7.85 13.43 -2.60
C ASN A 33 9.29 13.14 -3.08
N ASP A 34 9.88 12.01 -2.69
CA ASP A 34 11.23 11.61 -3.15
C ASP A 34 11.29 11.35 -4.66
N ASN A 35 10.19 10.90 -5.27
CA ASN A 35 10.13 10.64 -6.70
C ASN A 35 8.72 10.88 -7.29
N PRO A 36 8.57 11.82 -8.24
CA PRO A 36 7.27 12.18 -8.81
C PRO A 36 6.59 11.04 -9.60
N LEU A 37 7.30 9.97 -9.93
CA LEU A 37 6.74 8.78 -10.59
C LEU A 37 6.15 7.76 -9.61
N TYR A 38 6.38 7.93 -8.30
CA TYR A 38 5.81 7.06 -7.30
C TYR A 38 4.30 7.31 -7.15
N LYS A 39 3.60 6.21 -6.88
CA LYS A 39 2.18 6.18 -6.58
C LYS A 39 2.03 5.44 -5.25
N PRO A 40 0.98 5.72 -4.46
CA PRO A 40 0.73 4.97 -3.23
C PRO A 40 0.75 3.45 -3.44
N SER A 41 0.23 2.98 -4.58
CA SER A 41 0.23 1.55 -4.93
C SER A 41 1.63 0.99 -5.25
N HIS A 42 2.58 1.81 -5.72
CA HIS A 42 3.98 1.38 -5.86
C HIS A 42 4.62 1.20 -4.48
N VAL A 43 4.42 2.17 -3.58
CA VAL A 43 4.97 2.15 -2.22
C VAL A 43 4.43 0.96 -1.43
N LEU A 44 3.11 0.74 -1.45
CA LEU A 44 2.49 -0.39 -0.74
C LEU A 44 2.96 -1.74 -1.28
N ARG A 45 3.08 -1.90 -2.61
CA ARG A 45 3.62 -3.13 -3.20
C ARG A 45 5.08 -3.34 -2.83
N GLY A 46 5.89 -2.28 -2.84
CA GLY A 46 7.28 -2.31 -2.41
C GLY A 46 7.42 -2.72 -0.93
N ALA A 47 6.57 -2.17 -0.05
CA ALA A 47 6.55 -2.54 1.37
C ALA A 47 6.19 -4.03 1.57
N ILE A 48 5.19 -4.54 0.84
CA ILE A 48 4.81 -5.96 0.89
C ILE A 48 5.96 -6.84 0.39
N LEU A 49 6.61 -6.46 -0.72
CA LEU A 49 7.74 -7.20 -1.27
C LEU A 49 8.91 -7.26 -0.27
N ALA A 50 9.27 -6.13 0.33
CA ALA A 50 10.31 -6.06 1.35
C ALA A 50 9.98 -6.96 2.56
N LEU A 51 8.74 -6.93 3.05
CA LEU A 51 8.29 -7.81 4.14
C LEU A 51 8.32 -9.29 3.75
N TYR A 52 8.06 -9.62 2.48
CA TYR A 52 8.08 -10.99 1.98
C TYR A 52 9.50 -11.56 1.95
N GLU A 53 10.49 -10.74 1.58
CA GLU A 53 11.91 -11.12 1.50
C GLU A 53 12.60 -11.23 2.88
N MET A 54 12.03 -10.62 3.92
CA MET A 54 12.52 -10.71 5.30
C MET A 54 12.33 -12.11 5.93
N SER A 55 13.13 -12.41 6.95
CA SER A 55 12.87 -13.56 7.81
C SER A 55 11.52 -13.44 8.52
N GLN A 56 10.96 -14.56 8.96
CA GLN A 56 9.68 -14.57 9.68
C GLN A 56 9.73 -13.70 10.95
N GLU A 57 10.83 -13.74 11.69
CA GLU A 57 11.02 -12.96 12.92
C GLU A 57 11.08 -11.45 12.64
N GLN A 58 11.84 -11.05 11.61
CA GLN A 58 11.93 -9.65 11.20
C GLN A 58 10.58 -9.12 10.72
N ARG A 59 9.89 -9.88 9.86
CA ARG A 59 8.55 -9.53 9.38
C ARG A 59 7.58 -9.36 10.56
N LEU A 60 7.59 -10.28 11.51
CA LEU A 60 6.73 -10.21 12.71
C LEU A 60 7.04 -8.95 13.53
N ALA A 61 8.31 -8.66 13.79
CA ALA A 61 8.72 -7.49 14.57
C ALA A 61 8.26 -6.18 13.93
N ILE A 62 8.38 -6.06 12.60
CA ILE A 62 7.93 -4.87 11.86
C ILE A 62 6.40 -4.73 11.89
N ILE A 63 5.66 -5.83 11.65
CA ILE A 63 4.19 -5.79 11.68
C ILE A 63 3.68 -5.40 13.07
N MET A 64 4.26 -5.95 14.14
CA MET A 64 3.88 -5.59 15.51
C MET A 64 4.17 -4.11 15.82
N LYS A 65 5.34 -3.61 15.40
CA LYS A 65 5.68 -2.19 15.54
C LYS A 65 4.70 -1.28 14.79
N ALA A 66 4.21 -1.69 13.62
CA ALA A 66 3.20 -0.94 12.88
C ALA A 66 1.83 -1.00 13.57
N ALA A 67 1.43 -2.16 14.11
CA ALA A 67 0.16 -2.35 14.80
C ALA A 67 0.05 -1.55 16.11
N ASP A 68 1.13 -1.43 16.88
CA ASP A 68 1.10 -0.68 18.14
C ASP A 68 1.04 0.84 17.94
N LYS A 69 1.60 1.35 16.84
CA LYS A 69 1.47 2.78 16.49
C LYS A 69 0.03 3.20 16.20
N ALA A 70 -0.81 2.27 15.72
CA ALA A 70 -2.21 2.53 15.43
C ALA A 70 -3.10 2.66 16.69
N LYS A 71 -2.61 2.29 17.89
CA LYS A 71 -3.39 2.33 19.14
C LYS A 71 -3.35 3.69 19.87
N ASN A 72 -2.45 4.59 19.50
CA ASN A 72 -2.28 5.89 20.17
C ASN A 72 -3.04 7.02 19.47
N HIS A 73 -4.15 6.71 18.80
CA HIS A 73 -4.97 7.64 18.03
C HIS A 73 -6.43 7.66 18.49
#